data_AF-A0A967WHK4-F1
#
_entry.id   AF-A0A967WHK4-F1
#
_cell.length_a   1.000
_cell.length_b   1.000
_cell.length_c   1.000
_cell.angle_alpha   90.00
_cell.angle_beta   90.00
_cell.angle_gamma   90.00
#
_symmetry.space_group_name_H-M   'P 1'
#
loop_
_entity.id
_entity.type
_entity.pdbx_description
1 polymer ?
#
loop_
_entity_poly.entity_id
_entity_poly.type
_entity_poly.pdbx_seq_one_letter_code
_entity_poly.pdbx_strand_id
1 'polypeptide(L)'
;MPTREEIERLKAQWCSDPCWDIEHTEGFEEHEEELREYRESKEAEWDQEAENERNRDPLDKAKDWMDPVKQSYAGPKPDKAIAYALIALVERLDKLTDTDGADPGRGYLRIDTGTP
;
A
#
# COMPACT_ATOMS: atom_id res chain seq x y z
N MET A 1 -4.26 0.07 -41.59
CA MET A 1 -3.17 0.72 -40.86
C MET A 1 -3.74 1.65 -39.81
N PRO A 2 -3.71 1.26 -38.52
CA PRO A 2 -4.03 2.14 -37.42
C PRO A 2 -3.01 3.29 -37.34
N THR A 3 -3.46 4.45 -36.89
CA THR A 3 -2.59 5.59 -36.65
C THR A 3 -1.82 5.43 -35.34
N ARG A 4 -0.71 6.17 -35.19
CA ARG A 4 0.08 6.14 -33.94
C ARG A 4 -0.76 6.50 -32.72
N GLU A 5 -1.68 7.45 -32.85
CA GLU A 5 -2.58 7.87 -31.77
C GLU A 5 -3.54 6.75 -31.35
N GLU A 6 -4.00 5.92 -32.29
CA GLU A 6 -4.86 4.77 -31.98
C GLU A 6 -4.11 3.69 -31.20
N ILE A 7 -2.85 3.44 -31.55
CA ILE A 7 -1.97 2.50 -30.84
C ILE A 7 -1.74 2.98 -29.41
N GLU A 8 -1.43 4.25 -29.21
CA GLU A 8 -1.21 4.81 -27.86
C GLU A 8 -2.49 4.80 -27.02
N ARG A 9 -3.66 5.03 -27.64
CA ARG A 9 -4.95 4.89 -26.95
C ARG A 9 -5.22 3.45 -26.53
N LEU A 10 -4.88 2.47 -27.37
CA LEU A 10 -5.02 1.05 -27.05
C LEU A 10 -4.11 0.66 -25.88
N LYS A 11 -2.84 1.11 -25.89
CA LYS A 11 -1.90 0.94 -24.78
C LYS A 11 -2.44 1.53 -23.48
N ALA A 12 -3.01 2.73 -23.52
CA ALA A 12 -3.60 3.36 -22.35
C ALA A 12 -4.82 2.60 -21.80
N GLN A 13 -5.68 2.08 -22.68
CA GLN A 13 -6.83 1.27 -22.28
C GLN A 13 -6.39 -0.02 -21.60
N TRP A 14 -5.43 -0.72 -22.19
CA TRP A 14 -4.86 -1.94 -21.61
C TRP A 14 -4.10 -1.68 -20.31
N CYS A 15 -3.34 -0.59 -20.22
CA CYS A 15 -2.63 -0.23 -18.98
C CYS A 15 -3.59 0.03 -17.81
N SER A 16 -4.82 0.46 -18.09
CA SER A 16 -5.85 0.63 -17.07
C SER A 16 -6.50 -0.69 -16.64
N ASP A 17 -6.58 -1.67 -17.54
CA ASP A 17 -7.20 -2.98 -17.29
C ASP A 17 -6.45 -4.06 -18.10
N PRO A 18 -5.30 -4.56 -17.58
CA PRO A 18 -4.44 -5.49 -18.30
C PRO A 18 -4.97 -6.93 -18.17
N CYS A 19 -6.23 -7.17 -18.58
CA CYS A 19 -6.85 -8.49 -18.49
C CYS A 19 -6.90 -9.28 -19.81
N TRP A 20 -6.45 -8.71 -20.92
CA TRP A 20 -6.40 -9.36 -22.24
C TRP A 20 -5.05 -9.16 -22.95
N ASP A 21 -4.79 -9.97 -23.98
CA ASP A 21 -3.61 -9.88 -24.83
C ASP A 21 -3.73 -8.73 -25.84
N ILE A 22 -3.06 -7.62 -25.57
CA ILE A 22 -3.13 -6.40 -26.39
C ILE A 22 -2.65 -6.64 -27.83
N GLU A 23 -1.71 -7.55 -28.04
CA GLU A 23 -1.13 -7.84 -29.36
C GLU A 23 -2.09 -8.55 -30.32
N HIS A 24 -3.14 -9.19 -29.79
CA HIS A 24 -4.18 -9.88 -30.58
C HIS A 24 -5.42 -9.02 -30.83
N THR A 25 -5.31 -7.70 -30.62
CA THR A 25 -6.42 -6.77 -30.89
C THR A 25 -6.68 -6.67 -32.39
N GLU A 26 -7.91 -6.99 -32.80
CA GLU A 26 -8.34 -6.89 -34.21
C GLU A 26 -8.08 -5.48 -34.77
N GLY A 27 -7.44 -5.43 -35.95
CA GLY A 27 -7.07 -4.17 -36.62
C GLY A 27 -5.69 -3.62 -36.26
N PHE A 28 -4.95 -4.26 -35.35
CA PHE A 28 -3.59 -3.87 -34.94
C PHE A 28 -2.53 -4.95 -35.19
N GLU A 29 -2.83 -5.98 -35.98
CA GLU A 29 -1.95 -7.11 -36.28
C GLU A 29 -0.56 -6.70 -36.81
N GLU A 30 -0.49 -5.60 -37.59
CA GLU A 30 0.78 -5.05 -38.10
C GLU A 30 1.72 -4.52 -36.99
N HIS A 31 1.19 -4.30 -35.79
CA HIS A 31 1.90 -3.79 -34.61
C HIS A 31 1.97 -4.83 -33.48
N GLU A 32 1.71 -6.10 -33.77
CA GLU A 32 1.75 -7.19 -32.77
C GLU A 32 3.06 -7.20 -31.97
N GLU A 33 4.21 -7.06 -32.65
CA GLU A 33 5.53 -7.05 -32.01
C GLU A 33 5.68 -5.85 -31.05
N GLU A 34 5.33 -4.64 -31.48
CA GLU A 34 5.40 -3.43 -30.64
C GLU A 34 4.49 -3.55 -29.41
N LEU A 35 3.28 -4.12 -29.59
CA LEU A 35 2.31 -4.31 -28.51
C LEU A 35 2.76 -5.39 -27.51
N ARG A 36 3.38 -6.46 -28.00
CA ARG A 36 3.99 -7.50 -27.15
C ARG A 36 5.14 -6.94 -26.32
N GLU A 37 6.06 -6.21 -26.95
CA GLU A 37 7.16 -5.55 -26.24
C GLU A 37 6.65 -4.58 -25.16
N TYR A 38 5.56 -3.85 -25.46
CA TYR A 38 4.92 -2.97 -24.48
C TYR A 38 4.36 -3.74 -23.28
N ARG A 39 3.65 -4.86 -23.51
CA ARG A 39 3.14 -5.73 -22.43
C ARG A 39 4.29 -6.21 -21.56
N GLU A 40 5.30 -6.83 -22.17
CA GLU A 40 6.44 -7.41 -21.45
C GLU A 40 7.19 -6.35 -20.64
N SER A 41 7.40 -5.16 -21.22
CA SER A 41 8.03 -4.06 -20.50
C SER A 41 7.21 -3.60 -19.30
N LYS A 42 5.88 -3.58 -19.40
CA LYS A 42 5.00 -3.15 -18.30
C LYS A 42 4.90 -4.18 -17.20
N GLU A 43 4.79 -5.45 -17.55
CA GLU A 43 4.83 -6.56 -16.59
C GLU A 43 6.16 -6.57 -15.82
N ALA A 44 7.29 -6.40 -16.51
CA ALA A 44 8.60 -6.30 -15.86
C ALA A 44 8.72 -5.10 -14.92
N GLU A 45 8.16 -3.94 -15.29
CA GLU A 45 8.13 -2.75 -14.44
C GLU A 45 7.30 -3.00 -13.17
N TRP A 46 6.12 -3.61 -13.29
CA TRP A 46 5.26 -3.93 -12.15
C TRP A 46 5.86 -5.00 -11.24
N ASP A 47 6.50 -6.02 -11.80
CA ASP A 47 7.20 -7.03 -11.01
C ASP A 47 8.37 -6.42 -10.23
N GLN A 48 9.14 -5.52 -10.87
CA GLN A 48 10.22 -4.80 -10.20
C GLN A 48 9.70 -3.86 -9.11
N GLU A 49 8.60 -3.14 -9.36
CA GLU A 49 7.98 -2.28 -8.36
C GLU A 49 7.43 -3.09 -7.18
N ALA A 50 6.79 -4.23 -7.44
CA ALA A 50 6.31 -5.15 -6.41
C ALA A 50 7.46 -5.74 -5.60
N GLU A 51 8.58 -6.10 -6.24
CA GLU A 51 9.80 -6.55 -5.54
C GLU A 51 10.39 -5.44 -4.68
N ASN A 52 10.50 -4.22 -5.21
CA ASN A 52 10.98 -3.07 -4.45
C ASN A 52 10.07 -2.77 -3.26
N GLU A 53 8.75 -2.84 -3.43
CA GLU A 53 7.79 -2.62 -2.35
C GLU A 53 7.82 -3.73 -1.29
N ARG A 54 8.14 -4.98 -1.68
CA ARG A 54 8.40 -6.09 -0.74
C ARG A 54 9.69 -5.87 0.05
N ASN A 55 10.75 -5.42 -0.62
CA ASN A 55 12.05 -5.17 -0.02
C ASN A 55 12.12 -3.81 0.72
N ARG A 56 11.12 -2.95 0.54
CA ARG A 56 11.05 -1.64 1.16
C ARG A 56 10.95 -1.79 2.67
N ASP A 57 11.92 -1.19 3.36
CA ASP A 57 11.98 -1.19 4.81
C ASP A 57 10.68 -0.58 5.40
N PRO A 58 10.06 -1.24 6.40
CA PRO A 58 8.82 -0.75 7.00
C PRO A 58 8.95 0.66 7.62
N LEU A 59 10.15 1.08 8.04
CA LEU A 59 10.38 2.46 8.48
C LEU A 59 10.29 3.46 7.31
N ASP A 60 10.70 3.09 6.10
CA ASP A 60 10.56 3.95 4.92
C ASP A 60 9.12 4.03 4.40
N LYS A 61 8.29 3.01 4.67
CA LYS A 61 6.83 3.10 4.47
C LYS A 61 6.19 4.03 5.51
N ALA A 62 6.60 3.92 6.78
CA ALA A 62 6.08 4.74 7.86
C ALA A 62 6.42 6.23 7.68
N LYS A 63 7.61 6.56 7.16
CA LYS A 63 8.00 7.96 6.87
C LYS A 63 7.05 8.63 5.88
N ASP A 64 6.71 7.95 4.79
CA ASP A 64 5.82 8.46 3.74
C ASP A 64 4.42 8.77 4.28
N TRP A 65 3.88 7.86 5.11
CA TRP A 65 2.61 8.09 5.80
C TRP A 65 2.67 9.22 6.86
N MET A 66 3.83 9.42 7.49
CA MET A 66 4.03 10.45 8.53
C MET A 66 4.28 11.86 7.99
N ASP A 67 4.61 12.02 6.71
CA ASP A 67 4.94 13.33 6.12
C ASP A 67 3.75 14.32 6.12
N PRO A 68 2.53 13.95 5.68
CA PRO A 68 1.38 14.85 5.77
C PRO A 68 0.96 15.14 7.23
N VAL A 69 1.20 14.20 8.15
CA VAL A 69 0.88 14.36 9.58
C VAL A 69 1.82 15.36 10.24
N LYS A 70 3.12 15.33 9.93
CA LYS A 70 4.10 16.31 10.44
C LYS A 70 3.80 17.72 9.99
N GLN A 71 3.28 17.90 8.77
CA GLN A 71 2.94 19.22 8.25
C GLN A 71 1.66 19.79 8.88
N SER A 72 0.75 18.93 9.36
CA SER A 72 -0.49 19.30 10.04
C SER A 72 -0.31 19.47 11.56
N TYR A 73 0.62 18.75 12.19
CA TYR A 73 0.87 18.83 13.64
C TYR A 73 1.76 20.03 14.02
N ALA A 74 1.12 21.16 14.34
CA ALA A 74 1.76 22.31 15.01
C ALA A 74 1.64 22.27 16.54
N GLY A 75 1.39 21.09 17.13
CA GLY A 75 1.20 20.90 18.57
C GLY A 75 2.51 20.90 19.37
N PRO A 76 2.45 21.07 20.70
CA PRO A 76 3.63 20.95 21.54
C PRO A 76 4.23 19.55 21.41
N LYS A 77 5.55 19.49 21.18
CA LYS A 77 6.27 18.20 21.19
C LYS A 77 6.00 17.53 22.54
N PRO A 78 5.65 16.23 22.57
CA PRO A 78 5.40 15.56 23.83
C PRO A 78 6.65 15.63 24.69
N ASP A 79 6.46 15.90 25.99
CA ASP A 79 7.55 15.83 26.95
C ASP A 79 8.19 14.43 26.88
N LYS A 80 9.51 14.34 27.08
CA LYS A 80 10.24 13.08 27.03
C LYS A 80 9.60 12.01 27.92
N ALA A 81 9.06 12.41 29.08
CA ALA A 81 8.36 11.50 29.98
C ALA A 81 7.12 10.86 29.34
N ILE A 82 6.36 11.62 28.54
CA ILE A 82 5.17 11.14 27.82
C ILE A 82 5.57 10.18 26.71
N ALA A 83 6.62 10.50 25.94
CA ALA A 83 7.13 9.63 24.89
C ALA A 83 7.62 8.28 25.45
N TYR A 84 8.38 8.30 26.55
CA TYR A 84 8.84 7.08 27.21
C TYR A 84 7.69 6.26 27.81
N ALA A 85 6.69 6.93 28.38
CA ALA A 85 5.51 6.25 28.92
C ALA A 85 4.70 5.54 27.81
N LEU A 86 4.56 6.16 26.64
CA LEU A 86 3.87 5.56 25.49
C LEU A 86 4.63 4.35 24.94
N ILE A 87 5.95 4.44 24.78
CA ILE A 87 6.78 3.32 24.33
C ILE A 87 6.66 2.15 25.31
N ALA A 88 6.80 2.41 26.62
CA ALA A 88 6.68 1.38 27.65
C ALA A 88 5.28 0.74 27.70
N LEU A 89 4.23 1.50 27.35
CA LEU A 89 2.87 0.97 27.27
C LEU A 89 2.70 0.02 26.07
N VAL A 90 3.26 0.38 24.91
CA VAL A 90 3.25 -0.47 23.71
C VAL A 90 4.02 -1.78 23.95
N GLU A 91 5.21 -1.71 24.53
CA GLU A 91 6.00 -2.90 24.91
C GLU A 91 5.27 -3.80 25.92
N ARG A 92 4.40 -3.22 26.75
CA ARG A 92 3.60 -3.97 27.72
C ARG A 92 2.35 -4.60 27.10
N LEU A 93 1.77 -3.96 26.08
CA LEU A 93 0.63 -4.49 25.34
C LEU A 93 1.05 -5.68 24.46
N ASP A 94 2.22 -5.61 23.84
CA ASP A 94 2.82 -6.72 23.08
C ASP A 94 2.98 -7.99 23.94
N LYS A 95 3.41 -7.81 25.20
CA LYS A 95 3.53 -8.89 26.20
C LYS A 95 2.19 -9.42 26.73
N LEU A 96 1.08 -8.72 26.48
CA LEU A 96 -0.27 -9.18 26.87
C LEU A 96 -0.93 -10.01 25.77
N THR A 97 -0.53 -9.80 24.51
CA THR A 97 -1.05 -10.56 23.35
C THR A 97 -0.41 -11.94 23.20
N ASP A 98 0.69 -12.23 23.89
CA ASP A 98 1.34 -13.55 23.96
C ASP A 98 0.70 -14.51 25.01
N THR A 99 -0.56 -14.26 25.38
CA THR A 99 -1.32 -15.21 26.19
C THR A 99 -2.05 -16.18 25.26
N ASP A 100 -1.35 -17.27 24.92
CA ASP A 100 -1.97 -18.54 24.51
C ASP A 100 -3.08 -18.90 25.51
N GLY A 101 -4.32 -18.62 25.13
CA GLY A 101 -5.47 -18.79 26.01
C GLY A 101 -6.59 -17.82 25.69
N ALA A 102 -7.23 -18.02 24.53
CA ALA A 102 -8.57 -17.50 24.28
C ALA A 102 -9.53 -18.05 25.36
N ASP A 103 -9.67 -17.33 26.46
CA ASP A 103 -10.79 -17.49 27.39
C ASP A 103 -11.94 -16.61 26.87
N PRO A 104 -12.98 -17.19 26.24
CA PRO A 104 -14.11 -16.44 25.71
C PRO A 104 -14.96 -15.76 26.81
N GLY A 105 -14.64 -15.96 28.09
CA GLY A 105 -15.31 -15.34 29.24
C GLY A 105 -14.69 -14.04 29.75
N ARG A 106 -13.54 -13.59 29.23
CA ARG A 106 -12.89 -12.37 29.72
C ARG A 106 -13.53 -11.12 29.13
N GLY A 107 -14.71 -10.79 29.65
CA GLY A 107 -15.47 -9.60 29.29
C GLY A 107 -14.58 -8.36 29.31
N TYR A 108 -14.51 -7.67 28.18
CA TYR A 108 -13.97 -6.31 28.12
C TYR A 108 -14.64 -5.49 29.22
N LEU A 109 -13.84 -4.85 30.07
CA LEU A 109 -14.33 -3.91 31.08
C LEU A 109 -15.28 -2.93 30.39
N ARG A 110 -16.58 -3.05 30.66
CA ARG A 110 -17.52 -1.97 30.40
C ARG A 110 -17.12 -0.82 31.31
N ILE A 111 -16.44 0.15 30.73
CA ILE A 111 -16.32 1.48 31.30
C ILE A 111 -17.71 2.12 31.18
N ASP A 112 -18.48 2.07 32.26
CA ASP A 112 -19.68 2.89 32.41
C ASP A 112 -19.24 4.35 32.38
N THR A 113 -19.38 4.99 31.22
CA THR A 113 -19.30 6.45 31.09
C THR A 113 -20.55 7.03 31.72
N GLY A 114 -20.56 7.08 33.06
CA GLY A 114 -21.55 7.80 33.84
C GLY A 114 -21.50 9.27 33.44
N THR A 115 -22.38 9.65 32.52
CA THR A 115 -22.67 11.04 32.22
C THR A 115 -23.66 11.51 33.28
N PRO A 116 -23.35 12.58 34.05
CA PRO A 116 -24.27 13.15 35.03
C PRO A 116 -25.51 13.80 34.39
#